data_AF-A0A644Y5R2-F1
#
_entry.id   AF-A0A644Y5R2-F1
#
_cell.length_a   1.000
_cell.length_b   1.000
_cell.length_c   1.000
_cell.angle_alpha   90.00
_cell.angle_beta   90.00
_cell.angle_gamma   90.00
#
_symmetry.space_group_name_H-M   'P 1'
#
loop_
_entity.id
_entity.type
_entity.pdbx_description
1 polymer ?
#
loop_
_entity_poly.entity_id
_entity_poly.type
_entity_poly.pdbx_seq_one_letter_code
_entity_poly.pdbx_strand_id
1 'polypeptide(L)' 'MNMFFSKRKWNDMENMHVMDCMECGSCQFICPARISLLQGFRTAKAEIRNLATKAKEGKA' A
#
# COMPACT_ATOMS: atom_id res chain seq x y z
N MET A 1 -5.08 8.78 1.77
CA MET A 1 -4.40 7.50 2.04
C MET A 1 -5.08 6.63 3.11
N ASN A 2 -5.30 7.11 4.34
CA ASN A 2 -5.84 6.27 5.43
C ASN A 2 -7.21 5.64 5.10
N MET A 3 -8.04 6.37 4.35
CA MET A 3 -9.34 5.89 3.86
C MET A 3 -9.25 4.69 2.90
N PHE A 4 -8.17 4.54 2.13
CA PHE A 4 -8.00 3.41 1.21
C PHE A 4 -7.52 2.15 1.93
N PHE A 5 -6.66 2.34 2.94
CA PHE A 5 -6.22 1.27 3.83
C PHE A 5 -7.39 0.68 4.62
N SER A 6 -8.21 1.51 5.27
CA SER A 6 -9.41 1.06 6.01
C SER A 6 -10.46 0.40 5.12
N LYS A 7 -10.54 0.76 3.83
CA LYS A 7 -11.48 0.17 2.87
C LYS A 7 -10.90 -0.96 2.01
N ARG A 8 -9.64 -1.39 2.28
CA ARG A 8 -8.92 -2.43 1.51
C ARG A 8 -8.97 -2.23 0.00
N LYS A 9 -8.90 -0.98 -0.46
CA LYS A 9 -8.96 -0.63 -1.90
C LYS A 9 -7.57 -0.63 -2.51
N TRP A 10 -7.03 -1.82 -2.76
CA TRP A 10 -5.64 -2.00 -3.22
C TRP A 10 -5.40 -1.49 -4.64
N ASN A 11 -6.38 -1.63 -5.53
CA ASN A 11 -6.30 -1.14 -6.91
C ASN A 11 -6.16 0.39 -6.98
N ASP A 12 -6.91 1.11 -6.13
CA ASP A 12 -6.78 2.57 -6.03
C ASP A 12 -5.41 2.97 -5.45
N MET A 13 -4.87 2.19 -4.52
CA MET A 13 -3.54 2.42 -3.95
C MET A 13 -2.42 2.17 -4.97
N GLU A 14 -2.58 1.18 -5.85
CA GLU A 14 -1.67 0.94 -6.97
C GLU A 14 -1.68 2.12 -7.96
N ASN A 15 -2.86 2.65 -8.29
CA ASN A 15 -3.02 3.87 -9.12
C ASN A 15 -2.39 5.12 -8.49
N MET A 16 -2.26 5.16 -7.16
CA MET A 16 -1.56 6.23 -6.44
C MET A 16 -0.03 6.00 -6.35
N HIS A 17 0.52 5.09 -7.16
CA HIS A 17 1.96 4.82 -7.21
C HIS A 17 2.56 4.39 -5.86
N VAL A 18 1.78 3.67 -5.03
CA VAL A 18 2.27 3.20 -3.72
C VAL A 18 3.46 2.24 -3.84
N MET A 19 3.60 1.59 -5.00
CA MET A 19 4.70 0.68 -5.28
C MET A 19 6.05 1.39 -5.41
N ASP A 20 6.06 2.67 -5.80
CA ASP A 20 7.27 3.50 -5.95
C ASP A 20 7.79 4.04 -4.60
N CYS A 21 6.98 3.98 -3.54
CA CYS A 21 7.38 4.43 -2.21
C CYS A 21 8.53 3.56 -1.67
N MET A 22 9.73 4.09 -1.42
CA MET A 22 10.87 3.31 -0.92
C MET A 22 10.81 2.92 0.57
N GLU A 23 9.67 3.12 1.24
CA GLU A 23 9.45 2.72 2.65
C GLU A 23 10.43 3.36 3.67
N CYS A 24 10.93 4.57 3.39
CA CYS A 24 11.88 5.28 4.26
C CYS A 24 11.28 5.78 5.60
N GLY A 25 9.95 5.90 5.70
CA GLY A 25 9.27 6.30 6.94
C GLY A 25 9.25 7.81 7.24
N SER A 26 9.83 8.66 6.40
CA SER A 26 9.79 10.13 6.60
C SER A 26 8.37 10.68 6.73
N CYS A 27 7.43 10.09 5.98
CA CYS A 27 6.01 10.45 6.01
C CYS A 27 5.31 10.11 7.34
N GLN A 28 5.78 9.11 8.09
CA GLN A 28 5.27 8.82 9.44
C GLN A 28 5.85 9.81 10.46
N PHE A 29 7.13 10.16 10.31
CA PHE A 29 7.83 11.05 11.23
C PHE A 29 7.33 12.51 11.15
N ILE A 30 7.08 13.00 9.94
CA ILE A 30 6.63 14.39 9.72
C ILE A 30 5.14 14.60 10.03
N CYS A 31 4.36 13.52 10.16
CA CYS A 31 2.91 13.66 10.21
C CYS A 31 2.43 14.22 11.56
N PRO A 32 1.79 15.41 11.60
CA PRO A 32 1.32 16.02 12.84
C PRO A 32 0.16 15.24 13.49
N ALA A 33 -0.56 14.42 12.72
CA ALA A 33 -1.65 13.58 13.20
C ALA A 33 -1.17 12.24 13.80
N ARG A 34 0.14 11.97 13.87
CA ARG A 34 0.75 10.72 14.37
C ARG A 34 0.15 9.44 13.78
N ILE A 35 -0.29 9.49 12.52
CA ILE A 35 -0.80 8.32 11.81
C ILE A 35 0.35 7.51 11.19
N SER A 36 0.30 6.19 11.36
CA SER A 36 1.31 5.25 10.83
C SER A 36 1.12 4.99 9.32
N LEU A 37 1.34 6.01 8.50
CA LEU A 37 1.23 5.91 7.04
C LEU A 37 2.13 4.82 6.44
N LEU A 38 3.34 4.66 7.00
CA LEU A 38 4.30 3.66 6.56
C LEU A 38 3.74 2.23 6.69
N GLN A 39 3.03 1.93 7.77
CA GLN A 39 2.43 0.61 7.98
C GLN A 39 1.38 0.30 6.90
N GLY A 40 0.55 1.29 6.56
CA GLY A 40 -0.42 1.16 5.46
C GLY A 40 0.24 0.91 4.11
N PHE A 41 1.37 1.57 3.81
CA PHE A 41 2.12 1.35 2.58
C PHE A 41 2.75 -0.04 2.49
N ARG A 42 3.34 -0.53 3.58
CA ARG A 42 3.91 -1.90 3.65
C ARG A 42 2.85 -2.95 3.38
N THR A 43 1.70 -2.84 4.05
CA THR A 43 0.58 -3.76 3.85
C THR A 43 0.00 -3.66 2.45
N ALA A 44 -0.17 -2.46 1.91
CA ALA A 44 -0.67 -2.28 0.55
C ALA A 44 0.26 -2.91 -0.49
N LYS A 45 1.57 -2.68 -0.40
CA LYS A 45 2.56 -3.32 -1.28
C LYS A 45 2.54 -4.84 -1.17
N ALA A 46 2.45 -5.38 0.05
CA ALA A 46 2.38 -6.82 0.27
C ALA A 46 1.12 -7.41 -0.38
N GLU A 47 -0.04 -6.77 -0.21
CA GLU A 47 -1.29 -7.26 -0.78
C GLU A 47 -1.33 -7.10 -2.31
N ILE A 48 -0.84 -5.99 -2.86
CA ILE A 48 -0.73 -5.80 -4.31
C ILE A 48 0.14 -6.90 -4.93
N ARG A 49 1.27 -7.24 -4.29
CA ARG A 49 2.12 -8.38 -4.72
C ARG A 49 1.36 -9.71 -4.65
N ASN A 50 0.62 -9.96 -3.57
CA ASN A 50 -0.19 -11.18 -3.43
C ASN A 50 -1.30 -11.26 -4.50
N LEU A 51 -1.90 -10.13 -4.86
CA LEU A 51 -2.90 -10.06 -5.93
C LEU A 51 -2.24 -10.31 -7.30
N ALA A 52 -1.05 -9.75 -7.53
CA ALA A 52 -0.29 -9.97 -8.75
C ALA A 52 0.19 -11.43 -8.92
N THR A 53 0.56 -12.12 -7.83
CA THR A 53 0.88 -13.56 -7.89
C THR A 53 -0.35 -14.41 -8.15
N LYS A 54 -1.47 -14.14 -7.45
CA LYS A 54 -2.75 -14.83 -7.69
C LYS A 54 -3.29 -14.62 -9.10
N ALA A 55 -3.12 -13.43 -9.68
CA ALA A 55 -3.50 -13.15 -11.06
C ALA A 55 -2.65 -13.94 -12.08
N LYS A 56 -1.43 -14.33 -11.71
CA LYS A 56 -0.57 -15.18 -12.54
C LYS A 56 -0.91 -16.67 -12.41
N GLU A 57 -1.39 -17.12 -11.26
CA GLU A 57 -1.83 -18.52 -11.04
C GLU A 57 -3.15 -18.88 -11.75
N GLY A 58 -3.96 -17.90 -12.16
CA GLY A 58 -5.17 -18.12 -12.98
C GLY A 58 -4.95 -18.20 -14.50
N LYS A 59 -3.68 -18.20 -14.95
CA LYS A 59 -3.28 -18.49 -16.34
C LYS A 59 -2.35 -19.70 -16.38
N ALA A 60 -2.86 -20.85 -15.97
CA ALA A 60 -2.26 -22.17 -16.21
C ALA A 60 -3.36 -23.14 -16.62
#